data_AF-A0A0V1N246-F1
#
_entry.id   AF-A0A0V1N246-F1
#
_cell.length_a   1.000
_cell.length_b   1.000
_cell.length_c   1.000
_cell.angle_alpha   90.00
_cell.angle_beta   90.00
_cell.angle_gamma   90.00
#
_symmetry.space_group_name_H-M   'P 1'
#
loop_
_entity.id
_entity.type
_entity.pdbx_description
1 polymer ?
#
loop_
_entity_poly.entity_id
_entity_poly.type
_entity_poly.pdbx_seq_one_letter_code
_entity_poly.pdbx_strand_id
1 'polypeptide(L)'
;MSEYTKDDCFIFTTLSNHFFGSDHKSTLSYGDFHRFIRNFQLEVWEFQFMLFSTSKKDLTELEFAKMIYSHISLPLHHQEQCFKHLEAKSHSNFLNRISFEEVCKFFTLLNNLNNFSYALNLCNLSNDPLTHAEFQRAVNASCGFKFQPDVVSSIFNIFSADNNGKLSVNEFISMLQNWRQSFIFKELAQPQTLLDNYKQCVRSKIMQSSFK
;
A
#
# COMPACT_ATOMS: atom_id res chain seq x y z
N MET A 1 -53.61 32.73 4.20
CA MET A 1 -53.37 31.28 4.35
C MET A 1 -52.75 30.79 3.05
N SER A 2 -51.42 30.70 3.00
CA SER A 2 -50.70 30.00 1.94
C SER A 2 -49.51 29.35 2.63
N GLU A 3 -49.69 28.08 3.00
CA GLU A 3 -48.62 27.22 3.49
C GLU A 3 -47.55 27.11 2.40
N TYR A 4 -46.39 27.68 2.67
CA TYR A 4 -45.17 27.29 1.99
C TYR A 4 -44.78 25.92 2.55
N THR A 5 -45.25 24.85 1.90
CA THR A 5 -44.63 23.53 2.08
C THR A 5 -43.24 23.61 1.49
N LYS A 6 -42.26 23.70 2.38
CA LYS A 6 -40.85 23.56 2.06
C LYS A 6 -40.67 22.10 1.61
N ASP A 7 -40.76 21.85 0.32
CA ASP A 7 -40.31 20.60 -0.27
C ASP A 7 -38.80 20.53 -0.05
N ASP A 8 -38.41 20.00 1.11
CA ASP A 8 -37.04 19.66 1.43
C ASP A 8 -36.61 18.60 0.40
N CYS A 9 -35.87 19.03 -0.60
CA CYS A 9 -35.23 18.17 -1.58
C CYS A 9 -34.17 17.33 -0.86
N PHE A 10 -34.60 16.23 -0.23
CA PHE A 10 -33.69 15.24 0.32
C PHE A 10 -32.90 14.65 -0.85
N ILE A 11 -31.59 14.90 -0.88
CA ILE A 11 -30.71 14.27 -1.87
C ILE A 11 -30.59 12.79 -1.48
N PHE A 12 -31.37 11.95 -2.15
CA PHE A 12 -31.33 10.49 -2.02
C PHE A 12 -30.02 9.97 -2.60
N THR A 13 -29.00 9.81 -1.76
CA THR A 13 -27.75 9.15 -2.13
C THR A 13 -27.70 7.73 -1.56
N THR A 14 -26.85 6.88 -2.14
CA THR A 14 -26.61 5.51 -1.65
C THR A 14 -26.21 5.50 -0.17
N LEU A 15 -25.33 6.42 0.25
CA LEU A 15 -24.90 6.52 1.66
C LEU A 15 -26.03 7.03 2.56
N SER A 16 -26.80 8.02 2.11
CA SER A 16 -27.95 8.51 2.89
C SER A 16 -28.97 7.40 3.12
N ASN A 17 -29.33 6.67 2.07
CA ASN A 17 -30.25 5.55 2.15
C ASN A 17 -29.68 4.40 3.01
N HIS A 18 -28.38 4.11 2.92
CA HIS A 18 -27.73 3.08 3.73
C HIS A 18 -27.71 3.42 5.22
N PHE A 19 -27.43 4.68 5.58
CA PHE A 19 -27.31 5.09 6.98
C PHE A 19 -28.65 5.45 7.64
N PHE A 20 -29.58 6.03 6.87
CA PHE A 20 -30.80 6.62 7.43
C PHE A 20 -32.10 5.97 6.92
N GLY A 21 -31.99 5.01 6.00
CA GLY A 21 -33.13 4.35 5.38
C GLY A 21 -33.79 5.19 4.29
N SER A 22 -34.71 4.59 3.54
CA SER A 22 -35.41 5.25 2.44
C SER A 22 -36.33 6.37 2.93
N ASP A 23 -36.76 6.33 4.19
CA ASP A 23 -37.59 7.36 4.82
C ASP A 23 -36.77 8.43 5.58
N HIS A 24 -35.44 8.28 5.68
CA HIS A 24 -34.52 9.19 6.36
C HIS A 24 -34.81 9.38 7.86
N LYS A 25 -35.50 8.42 8.50
CA LYS A 25 -35.89 8.52 9.92
C LYS A 25 -34.98 7.74 10.85
N SER A 26 -34.19 6.80 10.31
CA SER A 26 -33.25 6.03 11.13
C SER A 26 -32.08 6.92 11.57
N THR A 27 -31.45 6.57 12.68
CA THR A 27 -30.25 7.27 13.17
C THR A 27 -29.03 6.38 13.04
N LEU A 28 -27.86 6.99 12.84
CA LEU A 28 -26.59 6.27 12.71
C LEU A 28 -25.84 6.30 14.04
N SER A 29 -25.70 5.14 14.67
CA SER A 29 -24.87 5.03 15.87
C SER A 29 -23.38 5.05 15.51
N TYR A 30 -22.53 5.45 16.47
CA TYR A 30 -21.08 5.35 16.31
C TYR A 30 -20.62 3.92 15.99
N GLY A 31 -21.21 2.92 16.65
CA GLY A 31 -20.85 1.52 16.43
C GLY A 31 -21.16 1.03 15.01
N ASP A 32 -22.29 1.47 14.46
CA ASP A 32 -22.68 1.15 13.08
C ASP A 32 -21.79 1.88 12.07
N PHE A 33 -21.48 3.15 12.32
CA PHE A 33 -20.54 3.90 11.48
C PHE A 33 -19.14 3.29 11.49
N HIS A 34 -18.63 2.92 12.66
CA HIS A 34 -17.33 2.26 12.80
C HIS A 34 -17.29 0.92 12.05
N ARG A 35 -18.37 0.11 12.16
CA ARG A 35 -18.50 -1.13 11.41
C ARG A 35 -18.54 -0.90 9.90
N PHE A 36 -19.26 0.13 9.45
CA PHE A 36 -19.29 0.52 8.04
C PHE A 36 -17.88 0.85 7.52
N ILE A 37 -17.13 1.73 8.20
CA ILE A 37 -15.77 2.10 7.79
C ILE A 37 -14.85 0.88 7.74
N ARG A 38 -14.93 -0.01 8.74
CA ARG A 38 -14.13 -1.25 8.77
C ARG A 38 -14.46 -2.16 7.58
N ASN A 39 -15.74 -2.37 7.29
CA ASN A 39 -16.15 -3.24 6.19
C ASN A 39 -15.77 -2.64 4.84
N PHE A 40 -15.97 -1.33 4.66
CA PHE A 40 -15.56 -0.62 3.46
C PHE A 40 -14.04 -0.71 3.22
N GLN A 41 -13.22 -0.56 4.26
CA GLN A 41 -11.77 -0.76 4.16
C GLN A 41 -11.42 -2.18 3.73
N LEU A 42 -12.06 -3.20 4.31
CA LEU A 42 -11.84 -4.60 3.93
C LEU A 42 -12.21 -4.86 2.46
N GLU A 43 -13.35 -4.34 2.00
CA GLU A 43 -13.77 -4.46 0.59
C GLU A 43 -12.76 -3.79 -0.36
N VAL A 44 -12.27 -2.60 -0.01
CA VAL A 44 -11.23 -1.92 -0.80
C VAL A 44 -9.93 -2.73 -0.81
N TRP A 45 -9.52 -3.31 0.32
CA TRP A 45 -8.31 -4.14 0.40
C TRP A 45 -8.46 -5.44 -0.39
N GLU A 46 -9.62 -6.08 -0.34
CA GLU A 46 -9.94 -7.27 -1.14
C GLU A 46 -9.90 -6.94 -2.62
N PHE A 47 -10.49 -5.82 -3.03
CA PHE A 47 -10.42 -5.36 -4.42
C PHE A 47 -8.97 -5.17 -4.89
N GLN A 48 -8.12 -4.55 -4.08
CA GLN A 48 -6.70 -4.39 -4.39
C GLN A 48 -5.99 -5.74 -4.49
N PHE A 49 -6.19 -6.64 -3.53
CA PHE A 49 -5.64 -7.99 -3.56
C PHE A 49 -6.03 -8.73 -4.84
N MET A 50 -7.30 -8.68 -5.21
CA MET A 50 -7.85 -9.35 -6.39
C MET A 50 -7.38 -8.74 -7.71
N LEU A 51 -7.03 -7.45 -7.72
CA LEU A 51 -6.47 -6.79 -8.90
C LEU A 51 -5.10 -7.34 -9.28
N PHE A 52 -4.29 -7.75 -8.30
CA PHE A 52 -2.94 -8.26 -8.52
C PHE A 52 -2.82 -9.79 -8.42
N SER A 53 -3.73 -10.46 -7.73
CA SER A 53 -3.69 -11.93 -7.57
C SER A 53 -4.17 -12.64 -8.83
N THR A 54 -3.25 -13.31 -9.54
CA THR A 54 -3.61 -14.20 -10.64
C THR A 54 -4.34 -15.46 -10.16
N SER A 55 -3.96 -15.98 -8.98
CA SER A 55 -4.55 -17.21 -8.41
C SER A 55 -5.89 -16.99 -7.71
N LYS A 56 -6.23 -15.73 -7.37
CA LYS A 56 -7.36 -15.30 -6.54
C LYS A 56 -7.33 -15.87 -5.11
N LYS A 57 -6.21 -16.46 -4.67
CA LYS A 57 -6.07 -17.09 -3.34
C LYS A 57 -4.87 -16.55 -2.58
N ASP A 58 -3.81 -16.22 -3.29
CA ASP A 58 -2.55 -15.70 -2.76
C ASP A 58 -1.90 -14.75 -3.76
N LEU A 59 -0.90 -14.01 -3.30
CA LEU A 59 0.04 -13.29 -4.14
C LEU A 59 1.38 -14.02 -4.15
N THR A 60 1.99 -14.09 -5.32
CA THR A 60 3.44 -14.26 -5.43
C THR A 60 4.15 -13.03 -4.88
N GLU A 61 5.42 -13.17 -4.51
CA GLU A 61 6.27 -12.04 -4.12
C GLU A 61 6.32 -10.95 -5.20
N LEU A 62 6.34 -11.32 -6.49
CA LEU A 62 6.30 -10.37 -7.60
C LEU A 62 4.95 -9.63 -7.70
N GLU A 63 3.83 -10.32 -7.54
CA GLU A 63 2.50 -9.68 -7.56
C GLU A 63 2.35 -8.73 -6.36
N PHE A 64 2.85 -9.12 -5.19
CA PHE A 64 2.86 -8.26 -4.00
C PHE A 64 3.76 -7.04 -4.21
N ALA A 65 4.93 -7.21 -4.83
CA ALA A 65 5.78 -6.10 -5.23
C ALA A 65 5.04 -5.14 -6.17
N LYS A 66 4.40 -5.66 -7.23
CA LYS A 66 3.62 -4.86 -8.17
C LYS A 66 2.50 -4.07 -7.48
N MET A 67 1.82 -4.68 -6.51
CA MET A 67 0.79 -4.00 -5.69
C MET A 67 1.39 -2.89 -4.82
N ILE A 68 2.58 -3.09 -4.26
CA ILE A 68 3.26 -2.04 -3.51
C ILE A 68 3.66 -0.90 -4.47
N TYR A 69 4.39 -1.20 -5.53
CA TYR A 69 4.91 -0.18 -6.44
C TYR A 69 3.85 0.53 -7.28
N SER A 70 2.63 -0.02 -7.45
CA SER A 70 1.54 0.68 -8.14
C SER A 70 1.10 1.97 -7.45
N HIS A 71 1.46 2.14 -6.17
CA HIS A 71 1.19 3.33 -5.38
C HIS A 71 2.47 4.02 -4.87
N ILE A 72 3.66 3.64 -5.35
CA ILE A 72 4.89 4.39 -5.05
C ILE A 72 5.34 5.08 -6.32
N SER A 73 5.45 6.41 -6.27
CA SER A 73 6.08 7.15 -7.36
C SER A 73 7.60 6.97 -7.29
N LEU A 74 8.10 5.98 -8.03
CA LEU A 74 9.53 5.72 -8.20
C LEU A 74 9.89 5.81 -9.69
N PRO A 75 11.14 6.21 -10.03
CA PRO A 75 11.61 6.13 -11.40
C PRO A 75 11.42 4.72 -11.97
N LEU A 76 10.85 4.62 -13.18
CA LEU A 76 10.49 3.34 -13.82
C LEU A 76 11.65 2.32 -13.84
N HIS A 77 12.89 2.80 -13.99
CA HIS A 77 14.08 1.94 -14.00
C HIS A 77 14.30 1.19 -12.68
N HIS A 78 13.98 1.78 -11.53
CA HIS A 78 14.12 1.11 -10.22
C HIS A 78 13.06 0.01 -10.05
N GLN A 79 11.83 0.29 -10.49
CA GLN A 79 10.75 -0.71 -10.48
C GLN A 79 11.08 -1.91 -11.39
N GLU A 80 11.58 -1.64 -12.61
CA GLU A 80 11.97 -2.69 -13.55
C GLU A 80 13.11 -3.58 -13.02
N GLN A 81 14.08 -3.01 -12.31
CA GLN A 81 15.18 -3.77 -11.73
C GLN A 81 14.69 -4.70 -10.61
N CYS A 82 13.83 -4.19 -9.71
CA CYS A 82 13.21 -5.01 -8.67
C CYS A 82 12.39 -6.16 -9.27
N PHE A 83 11.54 -5.87 -10.27
CA PHE A 83 10.72 -6.91 -10.91
C PHE A 83 11.56 -7.97 -11.62
N LYS A 84 12.60 -7.59 -12.37
CA LYS A 84 13.52 -8.56 -13.01
C LYS A 84 14.23 -9.44 -11.98
N HIS A 85 14.64 -8.89 -10.85
CA HIS A 85 15.27 -9.65 -9.78
C HIS A 85 14.31 -10.69 -9.18
N LEU A 86 13.08 -10.27 -8.88
CA LEU A 86 12.04 -11.15 -8.33
C LEU A 86 11.59 -12.21 -9.35
N GLU A 87 11.51 -11.88 -10.65
CA GLU A 87 11.23 -12.83 -11.72
C GLU A 87 12.34 -13.89 -11.86
N ALA A 88 13.61 -13.50 -11.80
CA ALA A 88 14.73 -14.44 -11.84
C ALA A 88 14.72 -15.41 -10.64
N LYS A 89 14.36 -14.90 -9.45
CA LYS A 89 14.23 -15.71 -8.22
C LYS A 89 13.03 -16.67 -8.31
N SER A 90 11.94 -16.26 -8.96
CA SER A 90 10.75 -17.07 -9.16
C SER A 90 11.03 -18.40 -9.87
N HIS A 91 12.02 -18.44 -10.76
CA HIS A 91 12.42 -19.64 -11.49
C HIS A 91 13.19 -20.67 -10.64
N SER A 92 13.51 -20.36 -9.37
CA SER A 92 14.32 -21.20 -8.47
C SER A 92 13.52 -22.06 -7.47
N ASN A 93 12.21 -22.25 -7.69
CA ASN A 93 11.29 -23.15 -6.96
C ASN A 93 10.96 -22.80 -5.49
N PHE A 94 11.52 -21.75 -4.89
CA PHE A 94 11.09 -21.24 -3.58
C PHE A 94 10.20 -20.01 -3.75
N LEU A 95 8.91 -20.25 -4.01
CA LEU A 95 7.94 -19.18 -4.16
C LEU A 95 7.21 -18.92 -2.85
N ASN A 96 7.60 -17.86 -2.15
CA ASN A 96 6.82 -17.35 -1.03
C ASN A 96 5.42 -16.94 -1.53
N ARG A 97 4.39 -17.40 -0.83
CA ARG A 97 2.98 -17.08 -1.11
C ARG A 97 2.43 -16.23 0.01
N ILE A 98 1.80 -15.13 -0.34
CA ILE A 98 1.30 -14.13 0.60
C ILE A 98 -0.22 -14.19 0.56
N SER A 99 -0.83 -14.65 1.65
CA SER A 99 -2.28 -14.77 1.75
C SER A 99 -2.97 -13.40 1.88
N PHE A 100 -4.28 -13.36 1.64
CA PHE A 100 -5.06 -12.15 1.87
C PHE A 100 -4.99 -11.66 3.33
N GLU A 101 -4.87 -12.57 4.31
CA GLU A 101 -4.72 -12.20 5.73
C GLU A 101 -3.41 -11.43 5.96
N GLU A 102 -2.30 -11.87 5.37
CA GLU A 102 -1.01 -11.20 5.49
C GLU A 102 -1.03 -9.83 4.77
N VAL A 103 -1.77 -9.72 3.66
CA VAL A 103 -2.02 -8.43 2.99
C VAL A 103 -2.88 -7.50 3.86
N CYS A 104 -3.91 -8.00 4.55
CA CYS A 104 -4.68 -7.22 5.52
C CYS A 104 -3.80 -6.70 6.67
N LYS A 105 -2.88 -7.53 7.16
CA LYS A 105 -1.87 -7.11 8.16
C LYS A 105 -1.00 -5.97 7.60
N PHE A 106 -0.57 -6.06 6.34
CA PHE A 106 0.21 -5.00 5.69
C PHE A 106 -0.58 -3.68 5.59
N PHE A 107 -1.84 -3.70 5.16
CA PHE A 107 -2.67 -2.49 5.15
C PHE A 107 -2.95 -1.95 6.56
N THR A 108 -3.10 -2.82 7.56
CA THR A 108 -3.26 -2.42 8.96
C THR A 108 -2.00 -1.72 9.49
N LEU A 109 -0.81 -2.21 9.10
CA LEU A 109 0.46 -1.55 9.40
C LEU A 109 0.51 -0.13 8.82
N LEU A 110 0.10 0.04 7.56
CA LEU A 110 0.04 1.34 6.88
C LEU A 110 -0.93 2.30 7.55
N ASN A 111 -2.10 1.82 7.99
CA ASN A 111 -3.05 2.62 8.76
C ASN A 111 -2.46 3.08 10.11
N ASN A 112 -1.56 2.30 10.71
CA ASN A 112 -0.90 2.58 11.98
C ASN A 112 0.54 3.13 11.81
N LEU A 113 0.89 3.63 10.62
CA LEU A 113 2.27 3.96 10.25
C LEU A 113 2.95 4.97 11.19
N ASN A 114 2.18 5.88 11.81
CA ASN A 114 2.73 6.86 12.75
C ASN A 114 3.24 6.17 14.04
N ASN A 115 2.44 5.26 14.60
CA ASN A 115 2.81 4.48 15.79
C ASN A 115 3.94 3.50 15.46
N PHE A 116 3.87 2.87 14.28
CA PHE A 116 4.92 1.99 13.79
C PHE A 116 6.26 2.72 13.62
N SER A 117 6.26 3.91 12.99
CA SER A 117 7.46 4.74 12.83
C SER A 117 8.12 5.06 14.17
N TYR A 118 7.33 5.43 15.18
CA TYR A 118 7.85 5.67 16.52
C TYR A 118 8.44 4.40 17.14
N ALA A 119 7.72 3.28 17.09
CA ALA A 119 8.19 2.00 17.63
C ALA A 119 9.47 1.50 16.93
N LEU A 120 9.57 1.69 15.60
CA LEU A 120 10.71 1.26 14.80
C LEU A 120 11.96 2.08 15.12
N ASN A 121 11.83 3.40 15.26
CA ASN A 121 12.92 4.28 15.69
C ASN A 121 13.43 3.94 17.10
N LEU A 122 12.54 3.53 18.00
CA LEU A 122 12.94 3.05 19.33
C LEU A 122 13.61 1.67 19.29
N CYS A 123 13.26 0.82 18.32
CA CYS A 123 13.87 -0.49 18.17
C CYS A 123 15.24 -0.44 17.49
N ASN A 124 15.50 0.56 16.63
CA ASN A 124 16.76 0.76 15.92
C ASN A 124 17.45 2.07 16.37
N LEU A 125 17.97 2.05 17.59
CA LEU A 125 18.72 3.18 18.17
C LEU A 125 20.15 3.30 17.59
N SER A 126 20.64 2.25 16.93
CA SER A 126 22.01 2.14 16.44
C SER A 126 22.24 2.78 15.07
N ASN A 127 21.18 3.20 14.37
CA ASN A 127 21.21 3.58 12.94
C ASN A 127 21.80 2.49 12.03
N ASP A 128 21.70 1.23 12.43
CA ASP A 128 22.12 0.09 11.64
C ASP A 128 21.08 -0.23 10.55
N PRO A 129 21.44 -1.02 9.52
CA PRO A 129 20.45 -1.56 8.60
C PRO A 129 19.35 -2.28 9.37
N LEU A 130 18.10 -1.99 9.00
CA LEU A 130 16.94 -2.57 9.66
C LEU A 130 17.00 -4.10 9.60
N THR A 131 16.74 -4.76 10.72
CA THR A 131 16.68 -6.22 10.78
C THR A 131 15.24 -6.74 10.81
N HIS A 132 15.04 -8.02 10.43
CA HIS A 132 13.74 -8.68 10.50
C HIS A 132 13.16 -8.68 11.93
N ALA A 133 14.02 -8.82 12.94
CA ALA A 133 13.62 -8.88 14.34
C ALA A 133 13.12 -7.52 14.85
N GLU A 134 13.81 -6.44 14.51
CA GLU A 134 13.40 -5.07 14.86
C GLU A 134 12.10 -4.70 14.16
N PHE A 135 11.98 -5.01 12.86
CA PHE A 135 10.75 -4.82 12.11
C PHE A 135 9.57 -5.54 12.79
N GLN A 136 9.69 -6.84 13.06
CA GLN A 136 8.64 -7.63 13.72
C GLN A 136 8.30 -7.11 15.13
N ARG A 137 9.31 -6.68 15.89
CA ARG A 137 9.09 -6.10 17.23
C ARG A 137 8.28 -4.81 17.13
N ALA A 138 8.63 -3.93 16.20
CA ALA A 138 7.91 -2.68 15.97
C ALA A 138 6.48 -2.93 15.48
N VAL A 139 6.27 -3.84 14.53
CA VAL A 139 4.93 -4.23 14.04
C VAL A 139 4.06 -4.73 15.21
N ASN A 140 4.61 -5.61 16.04
CA ASN A 140 3.87 -6.16 17.17
C ASN A 140 3.54 -5.09 18.21
N ALA A 141 4.45 -4.15 18.47
CA ALA A 141 4.23 -3.04 19.39
C ALA A 141 3.17 -2.05 18.88
N SER A 142 3.12 -1.77 17.57
CA SER A 142 2.20 -0.78 16.99
C SER A 142 0.85 -1.35 16.58
N CYS A 143 0.80 -2.62 16.18
CA CYS A 143 -0.38 -3.22 15.55
C CYS A 143 -0.89 -4.49 16.25
N GLY A 144 -0.14 -5.05 17.21
CA GLY A 144 -0.58 -6.20 18.00
C GLY A 144 -0.54 -7.55 17.27
N PHE A 145 0.15 -7.64 16.14
CA PHE A 145 0.32 -8.90 15.40
C PHE A 145 1.76 -9.07 14.91
N LYS A 146 2.05 -10.25 14.36
CA LYS A 146 3.29 -10.57 13.65
C LYS A 146 2.98 -11.09 12.26
N PHE A 147 3.84 -10.76 11.29
CA PHE A 147 3.80 -11.38 9.96
C PHE A 147 4.42 -12.78 10.01
N GLN A 148 4.13 -13.59 9.00
CA GLN A 148 4.90 -14.82 8.79
C GLN A 148 6.37 -14.51 8.39
N PRO A 149 7.35 -15.34 8.78
CA PRO A 149 8.77 -15.10 8.47
C PRO A 149 9.06 -14.94 6.97
N ASP A 150 8.35 -15.72 6.13
CA ASP A 150 8.49 -15.66 4.68
C ASP A 150 7.96 -14.35 4.10
N VAL A 151 6.86 -13.84 4.67
CA VAL A 151 6.28 -12.53 4.29
C VAL A 151 7.21 -11.39 4.70
N VAL A 152 7.83 -11.45 5.88
CA VAL A 152 8.87 -10.46 6.26
C VAL A 152 10.01 -10.48 5.25
N SER A 153 10.49 -11.67 4.89
CA SER A 153 11.57 -11.81 3.91
C SER A 153 11.17 -11.21 2.56
N SER A 154 9.94 -11.44 2.11
CA SER A 154 9.41 -10.84 0.88
C SER A 154 9.29 -9.32 0.97
N ILE A 155 8.80 -8.75 2.09
CA ILE A 155 8.80 -7.29 2.32
C ILE A 155 10.24 -6.76 2.18
N PHE A 156 11.21 -7.34 2.87
CA PHE A 156 12.59 -6.87 2.82
C PHE A 156 13.18 -6.96 1.41
N ASN A 157 12.96 -8.05 0.68
CA ASN A 157 13.42 -8.17 -0.71
C ASN A 157 12.84 -7.07 -1.61
N ILE A 158 11.55 -6.76 -1.44
CA ILE A 158 10.87 -5.72 -2.22
C ILE A 158 11.47 -4.35 -1.92
N PHE A 159 11.64 -3.98 -0.65
CA PHE A 159 12.10 -2.64 -0.27
C PHE A 159 13.62 -2.46 -0.33
N SER A 160 14.41 -3.54 -0.44
CA SER A 160 15.88 -3.51 -0.44
C SER A 160 16.54 -3.61 -1.83
N ALA A 161 15.74 -3.83 -2.89
CA ALA A 161 16.22 -4.12 -4.25
C ALA A 161 17.13 -3.04 -4.84
N ASP A 162 17.07 -1.83 -4.29
CA ASP A 162 17.71 -0.60 -4.70
C ASP A 162 19.12 -0.43 -4.06
N ASN A 163 19.34 -0.98 -2.86
CA ASN A 163 20.37 -0.47 -1.92
C ASN A 163 21.35 -1.54 -1.39
N ASN A 164 22.04 -2.28 -2.27
CA ASN A 164 23.11 -3.22 -1.86
C ASN A 164 22.68 -4.27 -0.80
N GLY A 165 21.38 -4.54 -0.66
CA GLY A 165 20.81 -5.43 0.37
C GLY A 165 20.70 -4.82 1.77
N LYS A 166 20.88 -3.50 1.93
CA LYS A 166 20.71 -2.79 3.22
C LYS A 166 19.54 -1.83 3.14
N LEU A 167 18.57 -1.99 4.04
CA LEU A 167 17.38 -1.16 4.13
C LEU A 167 17.51 -0.27 5.38
N SER A 168 17.63 1.05 5.22
CA SER A 168 17.61 1.94 6.38
C SER A 168 16.17 2.18 6.87
N VAL A 169 16.03 2.48 8.16
CA VAL A 169 14.72 2.78 8.78
C VAL A 169 14.03 3.97 8.13
N ASN A 170 14.78 5.03 7.86
CA ASN A 170 14.24 6.25 7.26
C ASN A 170 13.72 6.00 5.84
N GLU A 171 14.49 5.30 4.99
CA GLU A 171 14.06 4.94 3.64
C GLU A 171 12.79 4.09 3.66
N PHE A 172 12.76 3.08 4.51
CA PHE A 172 11.60 2.20 4.64
C PHE A 172 10.35 2.96 5.07
N ILE A 173 10.45 3.81 6.10
CA ILE A 173 9.32 4.63 6.56
C ILE A 173 8.89 5.61 5.45
N SER A 174 9.83 6.27 4.77
CA SER A 174 9.52 7.19 3.68
C SER A 174 8.78 6.51 2.52
N MET A 175 9.18 5.29 2.15
CA MET A 175 8.48 4.52 1.11
C MET A 175 7.06 4.14 1.53
N LEU A 176 6.86 3.70 2.78
CA LEU A 176 5.52 3.41 3.31
C LEU A 176 4.65 4.66 3.41
N GLN A 177 5.23 5.82 3.74
CA GLN A 177 4.52 7.10 3.78
C GLN A 177 4.08 7.54 2.38
N ASN A 178 4.98 7.44 1.39
CA ASN A 178 4.68 7.72 -0.01
C ASN A 178 3.55 6.81 -0.51
N TRP A 179 3.68 5.50 -0.27
CA TRP A 179 2.65 4.52 -0.60
C TRP A 179 1.29 4.90 0.00
N ARG A 180 1.23 5.19 1.30
CA ARG A 180 0.00 5.56 2.00
C ARG A 180 -0.62 6.83 1.43
N GLN A 181 0.20 7.84 1.16
CA GLN A 181 -0.28 9.10 0.59
C GLN A 181 -0.85 8.90 -0.81
N SER A 182 -0.14 8.21 -1.70
CA SER A 182 -0.61 7.96 -3.07
C SER A 182 -1.80 7.00 -3.15
N PHE A 183 -1.94 6.09 -2.18
CA PHE A 183 -3.12 5.23 -2.07
C PHE A 183 -4.38 6.02 -1.69
N ILE A 184 -4.26 6.95 -0.73
CA ILE A 184 -5.38 7.78 -0.26
C ILE A 184 -5.69 8.92 -1.24
N PHE A 185 -4.64 9.60 -1.69
CA PHE A 185 -4.70 10.73 -2.60
C PHE A 185 -4.01 10.32 -3.89
N LYS A 186 -4.72 9.54 -4.71
CA LYS A 186 -4.24 9.27 -6.07
C LYS A 186 -4.32 10.59 -6.84
N GLU A 187 -3.29 11.44 -6.76
CA GLU A 187 -3.13 12.53 -7.70
C GLU A 187 -3.14 11.91 -9.09
N LEU A 188 -4.11 12.32 -9.91
CA LEU A 188 -4.08 12.05 -11.34
C LEU A 188 -2.73 12.54 -11.84
N ALA A 189 -1.89 11.63 -12.35
CA ALA A 189 -0.58 11.97 -12.86
C ALA A 189 -0.68 13.23 -13.71
N GLN A 190 -0.08 14.34 -13.24
CA GLN A 190 -0.16 15.58 -13.99
C GLN A 190 0.50 15.36 -15.36
N PRO A 191 -0.04 15.90 -16.47
CA PRO A 191 0.50 15.71 -17.82
C PRO A 191 2.01 15.96 -17.95
N GLN A 192 2.58 16.79 -17.06
CA GLN A 192 4.01 17.06 -16.99
C GLN A 192 4.85 15.82 -16.63
N THR A 193 4.36 14.95 -15.75
CA THR A 193 5.08 13.72 -15.33
C THR A 193 5.26 12.72 -16.47
N LEU A 194 4.32 12.64 -17.41
CA LEU A 194 4.40 11.73 -18.56
C LEU A 194 5.49 12.19 -19.55
N LEU A 195 5.58 13.50 -19.77
CA LEU A 195 6.60 14.11 -20.63
C LEU A 195 8.00 13.98 -20.00
N ASP A 196 8.09 14.13 -18.68
CA ASP A 196 9.35 14.02 -17.95
C ASP A 196 9.84 12.57 -17.87
N ASN A 197 8.95 11.61 -17.66
CA ASN A 197 9.25 10.18 -17.75
C ASN A 197 9.72 9.80 -19.17
N TYR A 198 9.07 10.34 -20.21
CA TYR A 198 9.50 10.15 -21.60
C TYR A 198 10.92 10.72 -21.82
N LYS A 199 11.18 11.96 -21.40
CA LYS A 199 12.51 12.58 -21.53
C LYS A 199 13.59 11.81 -20.77
N GLN A 200 13.28 11.29 -19.58
CA GLN A 200 14.21 10.50 -18.79
C GLN A 200 14.54 9.17 -19.46
N CYS A 201 13.54 8.49 -20.04
CA CYS A 201 13.72 7.27 -20.83
C CYS A 201 14.53 7.49 -22.11
N VAL A 202 14.29 8.59 -22.82
CA VAL A 202 15.07 8.94 -24.02
C VAL A 202 16.52 9.24 -23.64
N ARG A 203 16.75 10.01 -22.56
CA ARG A 203 18.10 10.33 -22.08
C ARG A 203 18.88 9.08 -21.69
N SER A 204 18.28 8.13 -20.98
CA SER A 204 18.98 6.91 -20.57
C SER A 204 19.40 6.05 -21.77
N LYS A 205 18.53 5.93 -22.79
CA LYS A 205 18.88 5.23 -24.05
C LYS A 205 19.98 5.93 -24.84
N ILE A 206 19.95 7.26 -24.92
CA ILE A 206 21.00 8.04 -25.59
C ILE A 206 22.34 7.84 -24.88
N MET A 207 22.38 7.97 -23.55
CA MET A 207 23.60 7.78 -22.76
C MET A 207 24.18 6.36 -22.88
N GLN A 208 23.35 5.32 -23.00
CA GLN A 208 23.82 3.95 -23.25
C GLN A 208 24.35 3.74 -24.68
N SER A 209 23.86 4.49 -25.66
CA SER A 209 24.31 4.42 -27.05
C SER A 209 25.62 5.18 -27.33
N SER A 210 26.00 6.13 -26.48
CA SER A 210 27.21 6.93 -26.62
C SER A 210 28.50 6.27 -26.08
N PHE A 211 28.41 5.03 -25.58
CA PHE A 211 29.55 4.24 -25.10
C PHE A 211 29.79 2.95 -25.91
N LYS A 212 29.40 2.93 -27.19
CA LYS A 212 29.81 1.90 -28.16
C LYS A 212 30.64 2.51 -29.27
#